data_AF-A0A9E5NSX0-F1
#
_entry.id   AF-A0A9E5NSX0-F1
#
_cell.length_a   1.000
_cell.length_b   1.000
_cell.length_c   1.000
_cell.angle_alpha   90.00
_cell.angle_beta   90.00
_cell.angle_gamma   90.00
#
_symmetry.space_group_name_H-M   'P 1'
#
loop_
_entity.id
_entity.type
_entity.pdbx_description
1 polymer ?
#
loop_
_entity_poly.entity_id
_entity_poly.type
_entity_poly.pdbx_seq_one_letter_code
_entity_poly.pdbx_strand_id
1 'polypeptide(L)'
;MDQEATPERMLTPRYGGVATFMRTSLISDPAELEIALIGVPFDSGAENRPGQRHGPREIRNMSSLMRAVHHVTRVNPYELCRVADLGDVPIGNPFDVEASHSEITEFYRKVHAAGAVPLSAGGDHSVSLPILRAIAA
;
A
#
# COMPACT_ATOMS: atom_id res chain seq x y z
N MET A 1 -31.66 6.75 1.89
CA MET A 1 -31.47 7.53 0.66
C MET A 1 -30.14 8.23 0.89
N ASP A 2 -28.99 7.59 0.68
CA ASP A 2 -28.64 6.64 -0.39
C ASP A 2 -28.15 5.26 0.09
N GLN A 3 -28.56 4.23 -0.65
CA GLN A 3 -28.02 2.88 -0.62
C GLN A 3 -27.10 2.75 -1.84
N GLU A 4 -25.80 2.99 -1.70
CA GLU A 4 -24.74 2.69 -2.70
C GLU A 4 -23.44 3.18 -2.06
N ALA A 5 -22.43 2.39 -1.69
CA ALA A 5 -21.96 1.15 -2.26
C ALA A 5 -21.35 0.30 -1.14
N THR A 6 -21.97 -0.85 -0.82
CA THR A 6 -21.12 -1.99 -0.45
C THR A 6 -20.27 -2.24 -1.69
N PRO A 7 -18.93 -2.12 -1.66
CA PRO A 7 -18.15 -2.34 -2.86
C PRO A 7 -18.50 -3.72 -3.39
N GLU A 8 -18.94 -3.79 -4.65
CA GLU A 8 -19.47 -4.96 -5.37
C GLU A 8 -18.63 -6.23 -5.12
N ARG A 9 -17.35 -6.03 -4.81
CA ARG A 9 -16.34 -7.04 -4.43
C ARG A 9 -16.65 -7.84 -3.16
N MET A 10 -17.52 -7.38 -2.26
CA MET A 10 -17.98 -8.21 -1.12
C MET A 10 -18.96 -9.32 -1.53
N LEU A 11 -19.57 -9.23 -2.72
CA LEU A 11 -20.47 -10.25 -3.27
C LEU A 11 -19.72 -11.35 -4.04
N THR A 12 -18.43 -11.16 -4.32
CA THR A 12 -17.61 -12.16 -5.00
C THR A 12 -16.80 -12.99 -3.99
N PRO A 13 -16.62 -14.30 -4.25
CA PRO A 13 -15.77 -15.15 -3.42
C PRO A 13 -14.37 -14.56 -3.25
N ARG A 14 -13.74 -14.79 -2.09
CA ARG A 14 -12.44 -14.20 -1.74
C ARG A 14 -11.30 -14.61 -2.67
N TYR A 15 -11.41 -15.77 -3.30
CA TYR A 15 -10.46 -16.29 -4.30
C TYR A 15 -10.72 -15.74 -5.72
N GLY A 16 -11.68 -14.83 -5.91
CA GLY A 16 -12.00 -14.19 -7.18
C GLY A 16 -11.72 -12.69 -7.19
N GLY A 17 -11.59 -12.14 -8.41
CA GLY A 17 -11.26 -10.74 -8.65
C GLY A 17 -9.75 -10.45 -8.64
N VAL A 18 -9.39 -9.20 -8.96
CA VAL A 18 -7.99 -8.75 -8.95
C VAL A 18 -7.50 -8.57 -7.51
N ALA A 19 -6.32 -9.11 -7.21
CA ALA A 19 -5.71 -9.04 -5.88
C ALA A 19 -5.04 -7.68 -5.61
N THR A 20 -5.83 -6.73 -5.11
CA THR A 20 -5.38 -5.48 -4.48
C THR A 20 -5.35 -5.63 -2.96
N PHE A 21 -4.68 -4.72 -2.25
CA PHE A 21 -4.66 -4.71 -0.79
C PHE A 21 -6.09 -4.63 -0.24
N MET A 22 -6.42 -5.59 0.63
CA MET A 22 -7.73 -5.76 1.26
C MET A 22 -8.89 -5.82 0.26
N ARG A 23 -8.62 -6.14 -1.01
CA ARG A 23 -9.57 -6.11 -2.14
C ARG A 23 -10.19 -4.72 -2.40
N THR A 24 -9.52 -3.64 -1.98
CA THR A 24 -9.95 -2.25 -2.23
C THR A 24 -9.79 -1.88 -3.71
N SER A 25 -10.33 -0.73 -4.12
CA SER A 25 -10.11 -0.22 -5.47
C SER A 25 -8.62 0.10 -5.70
N LEU A 26 -8.17 -0.04 -6.95
CA LEU A 26 -6.87 0.45 -7.38
C LEU A 26 -7.06 1.90 -7.84
N ILE A 27 -6.40 2.84 -7.16
CA ILE A 27 -6.48 4.28 -7.43
C ILE A 27 -5.07 4.77 -7.78
N SER A 28 -4.95 5.68 -8.75
CA SER A 28 -3.65 6.22 -9.16
C SER A 28 -3.34 7.58 -8.55
N ASP A 29 -4.36 8.36 -8.17
CA ASP A 29 -4.18 9.69 -7.58
C ASP A 29 -4.23 9.62 -6.04
N PRO A 30 -3.13 9.90 -5.33
CA PRO A 30 -3.14 9.92 -3.87
C PRO A 30 -4.04 11.02 -3.28
N ALA A 31 -4.38 12.08 -4.02
CA ALA A 31 -5.26 13.15 -3.52
C ALA A 31 -6.71 12.68 -3.30
N GLU A 32 -7.10 11.56 -3.91
CA GLU A 32 -8.41 10.94 -3.68
C GLU A 32 -8.49 10.19 -2.34
N LEU A 33 -7.36 9.98 -1.65
CA LEU A 33 -7.24 9.08 -0.51
C LEU A 33 -6.89 9.82 0.78
N GLU A 34 -7.42 9.32 1.89
CA GLU A 34 -6.97 9.71 3.24
C GLU A 34 -5.95 8.70 3.79
N ILE A 35 -6.08 7.43 3.41
CA ILE A 35 -5.09 6.38 3.69
C ILE A 35 -4.75 5.67 2.38
N ALA A 36 -3.48 5.72 1.99
CA ALA A 36 -2.97 5.06 0.79
C ALA A 36 -2.26 3.75 1.15
N LEU A 37 -2.77 2.62 0.66
CA LEU A 37 -2.12 1.31 0.81
C LEU A 37 -1.07 1.17 -0.31
N ILE A 38 0.22 1.07 0.05
CA ILE A 38 1.33 1.17 -0.92
C ILE A 38 2.25 -0.03 -0.77
N GLY A 39 2.63 -0.67 -1.87
CA GLY A 39 3.70 -1.67 -1.88
C GLY A 39 5.06 -1.04 -2.19
N VAL A 40 6.13 -1.48 -1.53
CA VAL A 40 7.51 -1.08 -1.83
C VAL A 40 8.34 -2.33 -2.12
N PRO A 41 8.31 -2.89 -3.35
CA PRO A 41 8.93 -4.17 -3.69
C PRO A 41 10.46 -4.06 -3.86
N PHE A 42 11.17 -3.84 -2.75
CA PHE A 42 12.63 -3.60 -2.73
C PHE A 42 13.33 -4.47 -1.68
N ASP A 43 14.45 -5.10 -2.02
CA ASP A 43 15.25 -5.89 -1.07
C ASP A 43 16.77 -5.78 -1.28
N SER A 44 17.25 -4.74 -1.96
CA SER A 44 18.70 -4.58 -2.22
C SER A 44 19.47 -4.10 -1.00
N GLY A 45 18.79 -3.74 0.10
CA GLY A 45 19.38 -3.53 1.42
C GLY A 45 19.46 -4.81 2.27
N ALA A 46 18.99 -5.96 1.77
CA ALA A 46 19.07 -7.23 2.47
C ALA A 46 20.52 -7.76 2.51
N GLU A 47 21.05 -7.98 3.71
CA GLU A 47 22.46 -8.38 3.89
C GLU A 47 22.71 -9.89 3.70
N ASN A 48 21.68 -10.73 3.86
CA ASN A 48 21.83 -12.19 3.88
C ASN A 48 20.90 -12.89 2.88
N ARG A 49 19.59 -12.89 3.16
CA ARG A 49 18.60 -13.60 2.34
C ARG A 49 17.65 -12.60 1.64
N PRO A 50 17.72 -12.47 0.31
CA PRO A 50 16.78 -11.67 -0.47
C PRO A 50 15.44 -12.40 -0.65
N GLY A 51 14.47 -11.71 -1.24
CA GLY A 51 13.13 -12.22 -1.55
C GLY A 51 12.00 -11.32 -1.07
N GLN A 52 12.30 -10.34 -0.21
CA GLN A 52 11.33 -9.40 0.35
C GLN A 52 10.72 -8.52 -0.75
N ARG A 53 11.39 -8.34 -1.90
CA ARG A 53 10.81 -7.65 -3.07
C ARG A 53 9.49 -8.27 -3.56
N HIS A 54 9.24 -9.54 -3.25
CA HIS A 54 7.98 -10.24 -3.59
C HIS A 54 6.89 -10.08 -2.51
N GLY A 55 7.24 -9.57 -1.33
CA GLY A 55 6.37 -9.41 -0.17
C GLY A 55 5.06 -8.67 -0.48
N PRO A 56 5.08 -7.46 -1.09
CA PRO A 56 3.87 -6.69 -1.33
C PRO A 56 2.81 -7.47 -2.15
N ARG A 57 3.25 -8.26 -3.14
CA ARG A 57 2.36 -9.09 -3.96
C ARG A 57 1.68 -10.18 -3.14
N GLU A 58 2.43 -10.89 -2.32
CA GLU A 58 1.86 -11.96 -1.48
C GLU A 58 1.00 -11.42 -0.34
N ILE A 59 1.34 -10.24 0.21
CA ILE A 59 0.48 -9.57 1.17
C ILE A 59 -0.86 -9.18 0.52
N ARG A 60 -0.88 -8.66 -0.72
CA ARG A 60 -2.13 -8.42 -1.45
C ARG A 60 -2.95 -9.70 -1.61
N ASN A 61 -2.32 -10.78 -2.07
CA ASN A 61 -2.96 -12.09 -2.22
C ASN A 61 -3.62 -12.56 -0.92
N MET A 62 -2.86 -12.57 0.17
CA MET A 62 -3.33 -13.04 1.49
C MET A 62 -4.33 -12.09 2.16
N SER A 63 -4.26 -10.79 1.85
CA SER A 63 -5.19 -9.79 2.39
C SER A 63 -6.65 -10.03 1.98
N SER A 64 -6.89 -10.83 0.94
CA SER A 64 -8.23 -11.28 0.53
C SER A 64 -9.03 -11.97 1.64
N LEU A 65 -8.36 -12.49 2.68
CA LEU A 65 -8.97 -13.13 3.85
C LEU A 65 -9.47 -12.12 4.90
N MET A 66 -9.03 -10.86 4.84
CA MET A 66 -9.40 -9.85 5.82
C MET A 66 -10.86 -9.41 5.68
N ARG A 67 -11.46 -8.98 6.79
CA ARG A 67 -12.84 -8.46 6.85
C ARG A 67 -12.81 -6.96 7.12
N ALA A 68 -13.94 -6.30 6.90
CA ALA A 68 -14.04 -4.85 7.05
C ALA A 68 -13.94 -4.38 8.50
N VAL A 69 -14.63 -5.05 9.41
CA VAL A 69 -14.76 -4.59 10.80
C VAL A 69 -13.77 -5.32 11.70
N HIS A 70 -13.02 -4.56 12.49
CA HIS A 70 -12.19 -5.11 13.55
C HIS A 70 -13.06 -5.64 14.71
N HIS A 71 -12.89 -6.90 15.10
CA HIS A 71 -13.84 -7.56 16.02
C HIS A 71 -13.82 -7.04 17.47
N VAL A 72 -12.69 -6.46 17.94
CA VAL A 72 -12.58 -5.88 19.30
C VAL A 72 -13.03 -4.42 19.32
N THR A 73 -12.30 -3.55 18.61
CA THR A 73 -12.57 -2.10 18.57
C THR A 73 -13.85 -1.72 17.83
N ARG A 74 -14.44 -2.64 17.06
CA ARG A 74 -15.64 -2.43 16.21
C ARG A 74 -15.46 -1.36 15.13
N VAL A 75 -14.23 -0.94 14.87
CA VAL A 75 -13.91 0.04 13.83
C VAL A 75 -14.00 -0.60 12.45
N ASN A 76 -14.70 0.08 11.53
CA ASN A 76 -14.63 -0.14 10.10
C ASN A 76 -13.83 1.01 9.46
N PRO A 77 -12.55 0.82 9.07
CA PRO A 77 -11.73 1.92 8.55
C PRO A 77 -12.29 2.50 7.24
N TYR A 78 -13.00 1.69 6.45
CA TYR A 78 -13.56 2.09 5.16
C TYR A 78 -14.80 3.00 5.29
N GLU A 79 -15.43 3.05 6.47
CA GLU A 79 -16.49 4.01 6.79
C GLU A 79 -15.93 5.32 7.36
N LEU A 80 -14.70 5.31 7.87
CA LEU A 80 -14.06 6.46 8.52
C LEU A 80 -13.19 7.28 7.57
N CYS A 81 -12.56 6.62 6.60
CA CYS A 81 -11.58 7.24 5.70
C CYS A 81 -11.72 6.69 4.28
N ARG A 82 -11.35 7.50 3.28
CA ARG A 82 -11.12 7.03 1.91
C ARG A 82 -9.83 6.22 1.85
N VAL A 83 -9.96 4.89 1.86
CA VAL A 83 -8.83 3.93 1.84
C VAL A 83 -8.80 3.14 0.54
N ALA A 84 -7.66 3.12 -0.16
CA ALA A 84 -7.50 2.34 -1.38
C ALA A 84 -6.05 1.89 -1.61
N ASP A 85 -5.87 0.92 -2.51
CA ASP A 85 -4.56 0.49 -3.02
C ASP A 85 -4.05 1.53 -4.03
N LEU A 86 -2.89 2.12 -3.75
CA LEU A 86 -2.21 3.07 -4.63
C LEU A 86 -1.18 2.36 -5.54
N GLY A 87 -1.14 1.04 -5.51
CA GLY A 87 -0.18 0.24 -6.26
C GLY A 87 1.20 0.20 -5.59
N ASP A 88 2.23 0.06 -6.41
CA ASP A 88 3.61 -0.08 -5.96
C ASP A 88 4.44 1.15 -6.28
N VAL A 89 5.45 1.43 -5.47
CA VAL A 89 6.49 2.39 -5.83
C VAL A 89 7.22 1.90 -7.09
N PRO A 90 7.34 2.73 -8.15
CA PRO A 90 8.11 2.37 -9.32
C PRO A 90 9.61 2.42 -8.99
N ILE A 91 10.25 1.26 -8.89
CA ILE A 91 11.70 1.14 -8.71
C ILE A 91 12.36 0.97 -10.09
N GLY A 92 12.92 2.05 -10.62
CA GLY A 92 13.58 2.08 -11.93
C GLY A 92 15.02 1.57 -11.87
N ASN A 93 15.70 1.75 -10.73
CA ASN A 93 17.11 1.44 -10.56
C ASN A 93 17.38 0.38 -9.47
N PRO A 94 16.84 -0.85 -9.59
CA PRO A 94 16.84 -1.83 -8.49
C PRO A 94 18.22 -2.28 -7.99
N PHE A 95 19.27 -2.07 -8.78
CA PHE A 95 20.65 -2.43 -8.42
C PHE A 95 21.46 -1.24 -7.87
N ASP A 96 20.89 -0.05 -7.86
CA ASP A 96 21.47 1.14 -7.23
C ASP A 96 20.59 1.52 -6.04
N VAL A 97 21.13 1.29 -4.84
CA VAL A 97 20.42 1.51 -3.57
C VAL A 97 20.14 3.00 -3.36
N GLU A 98 21.07 3.88 -3.71
CA GLU A 98 20.91 5.32 -3.50
C GLU A 98 19.88 5.90 -4.47
N ALA A 99 19.93 5.48 -5.73
CA ALA A 99 18.93 5.85 -6.73
C ALA A 99 17.53 5.32 -6.35
N SER A 100 17.43 4.04 -5.95
CA SER A 100 16.16 3.45 -5.49
C SER A 100 15.60 4.18 -4.27
N HIS A 101 16.44 4.52 -3.28
CA HIS A 101 16.00 5.31 -2.13
C HIS A 101 15.52 6.71 -2.53
N SER A 102 16.16 7.33 -3.53
CA SER A 102 15.71 8.62 -4.06
C SER A 102 14.35 8.49 -4.74
N GLU A 103 14.14 7.47 -5.57
CA GLU A 103 12.85 7.17 -6.21
C GLU A 103 11.73 6.92 -5.19
N ILE A 104 12.01 6.12 -4.15
CA ILE A 104 11.06 5.90 -3.05
C ILE A 104 10.76 7.23 -2.35
N THR A 105 11.77 8.04 -2.05
CA THR A 105 11.57 9.35 -1.40
C THR A 105 10.66 10.25 -2.24
N GLU A 106 10.90 10.38 -3.55
CA GLU A 106 10.08 11.22 -4.43
C GLU A 106 8.64 10.73 -4.56
N PHE A 107 8.43 9.41 -4.60
CA PHE A 107 7.08 8.85 -4.59
C PHE A 107 6.32 9.25 -3.32
N TYR A 108 6.94 9.04 -2.15
CA TYR A 108 6.29 9.36 -0.87
C TYR A 108 6.14 10.87 -0.64
N ARG A 109 6.99 11.73 -1.23
CA ARG A 109 6.76 13.19 -1.20
C ARG A 109 5.46 13.57 -1.89
N LYS A 110 5.12 12.94 -3.02
CA LYS A 110 3.86 13.17 -3.72
C LYS A 110 2.66 12.71 -2.88
N VAL A 111 2.76 11.54 -2.25
CA VAL A 111 1.73 11.03 -1.33
C VAL A 111 1.54 11.97 -0.14
N HIS A 112 2.63 12.41 0.48
CA HIS A 112 2.60 13.33 1.62
C HIS A 112 2.04 14.70 1.24
N ALA A 113 2.46 15.27 0.10
CA ALA A 113 1.97 16.55 -0.40
C ALA A 113 0.46 16.50 -0.75
N ALA A 114 -0.06 15.33 -1.14
CA ALA A 114 -1.49 15.12 -1.35
C ALA A 114 -2.30 15.01 -0.04
N GLY A 115 -1.64 14.95 1.13
CA GLY A 115 -2.29 14.84 2.44
C GLY A 115 -2.70 13.41 2.83
N ALA A 116 -2.38 12.41 2.01
CA ALA A 116 -2.70 11.02 2.30
C ALA A 116 -1.72 10.41 3.31
N VAL A 117 -2.23 9.65 4.27
CA VAL A 117 -1.41 8.87 5.22
C VAL A 117 -0.97 7.57 4.54
N PRO A 118 0.34 7.31 4.38
CA PRO A 118 0.80 6.06 3.79
C PRO A 118 0.70 4.89 4.78
N LEU A 119 0.13 3.78 4.34
CA LEU A 119 0.24 2.47 4.99
C LEU A 119 0.95 1.50 4.04
N SER A 120 2.22 1.25 4.34
CA SER A 120 3.14 0.62 3.41
C SER A 120 3.39 -0.85 3.73
N ALA A 121 3.36 -1.70 2.70
CA ALA A 121 3.90 -3.05 2.72
C ALA A 121 5.27 -3.02 2.05
N GLY A 122 6.32 -3.19 2.84
CA GLY A 122 7.69 -3.12 2.33
C GLY A 122 8.13 -4.37 1.60
N GLY A 123 9.38 -4.28 1.14
CA GLY A 123 10.29 -5.40 1.10
C GLY A 123 11.19 -5.34 2.34
N ASP A 124 12.51 -5.24 2.17
CA ASP A 124 13.41 -5.15 3.32
C ASP A 124 13.19 -3.85 4.14
N HIS A 125 13.80 -3.76 5.33
CA HIS A 125 13.56 -2.66 6.25
C HIS A 125 14.23 -1.34 5.84
N SER A 126 15.14 -1.36 4.85
CA SER A 126 15.80 -0.14 4.36
C SER A 126 14.82 0.82 3.72
N VAL A 127 13.67 0.34 3.20
CA VAL A 127 12.61 1.16 2.60
C VAL A 127 11.99 2.15 3.58
N SER A 128 12.09 1.93 4.90
CA SER A 128 11.57 2.87 5.89
C SER A 128 12.33 4.19 5.92
N LEU A 129 13.63 4.19 5.63
CA LEU A 129 14.45 5.39 5.61
C LEU A 129 13.97 6.43 4.56
N PRO A 130 13.83 6.10 3.26
CA PRO A 130 13.34 7.04 2.28
C PRO A 130 11.88 7.47 2.52
N ILE A 131 11.04 6.61 3.09
CA ILE A 131 9.67 6.97 3.51
C ILE A 131 9.71 8.07 4.58
N LEU A 132 10.50 7.89 5.63
CA LEU A 132 10.62 8.87 6.72
C LEU A 132 11.20 10.20 6.22
N ARG A 133 12.19 10.16 5.31
CA ARG A 133 12.74 11.38 4.68
C ARG A 133 11.69 12.17 3.92
N ALA A 134 10.74 11.50 3.27
CA ALA A 134 9.68 12.16 2.52
C ALA A 134 8.60 12.78 3.42
N ILE A 135 8.25 12.12 4.53
CA ILE A 135 7.19 12.57 5.45
C ILE A 135 7.68 13.67 6.40
N ALA A 136 8.98 13.71 6.71
CA ALA A 136 9.56 14.71 7.60
C ALA A 136 9.97 16.02 6.91
N ALA A 137 9.71 16.16 5.60
CA ALA A 137 10.14 17.28 4.77
C ALA A 137 9.20 18.51 4.86
#